data_AF-A0A7X8IZZ7-F1
#
_entry.id   AF-A0A7X8IZZ7-F1
#
_cell.length_a   1.000
_cell.length_b   1.000
_cell.length_c   1.000
_cell.angle_alpha   90.00
_cell.angle_beta   90.00
_cell.angle_gamma   90.00
#
_symmetry.space_group_name_H-M   'P 1'
#
loop_
_entity.id
_entity.type
_entity.pdbx_description
1 polymer ?
#
loop_
_entity_poly.entity_id
_entity_poly.type
_entity_poly.pdbx_seq_one_letter_code
_entity_poly.pdbx_strand_id
1 'polypeptide(L)'
;ATTLAFFVTVYNAVYRGNMDMFTTRYKDLVTSHLSKDTAGIATRWDQWPGKTRMVIPLSDARLAGTVSTIDTSAISDSDVTEKIREEDDAALDVRKDMVDLKERESDEAAERAESAQKEAAEAKAETAEKRAEAADARREAEKAEKEAEKARAEAEKNPEDSAAQREAAVAEQEAIEKAAEAEKKEAEVAETEQQAAEKEEEAAVEQTFADTKQQEAQQERKEIASDTQKVIDQEAEEAKAAAEEAFAAVVPGYALRVIDKTTLLSELVLVNLATGSTIKTSPLNSIRNRIIVDAGGQLMAVAGKKGGSGDVTLVLIDPATLEMTKSGTDSLSEESMLVKSGNDYYAVIENDSGEYAIGRFDGTLELKASSAIAVLAETAITVTPRGILVQDDNAKIRLLRATDLADQTED
;
A
#
# COMPACT_ATOMS: atom_id res chain seq x y z
N ALA A 1 -19.83 8.11 -14.47
CA ALA A 1 -21.17 8.22 -13.86
C ALA A 1 -21.26 7.43 -12.55
N THR A 2 -20.89 6.14 -12.54
CA THR A 2 -20.90 5.29 -11.33
C THR A 2 -20.05 5.85 -10.19
N THR A 3 -18.80 6.23 -10.46
CA THR A 3 -17.88 6.83 -9.48
C THR A 3 -18.46 8.07 -8.81
N LEU A 4 -18.98 9.00 -9.61
CA LEU A 4 -19.65 10.22 -9.12
C LEU A 4 -20.86 9.89 -8.25
N ALA A 5 -21.70 8.93 -8.67
CA ALA A 5 -22.87 8.53 -7.89
C ALA A 5 -22.47 7.91 -6.53
N PHE A 6 -21.39 7.13 -6.49
CA PHE A 6 -20.84 6.57 -5.25
C PHE A 6 -20.41 7.68 -4.29
N PHE A 7 -19.52 8.58 -4.73
CA PHE A 7 -19.03 9.68 -3.88
C PHE A 7 -20.14 10.63 -3.45
N VAL A 8 -21.08 10.99 -4.33
CA VAL A 8 -22.28 11.78 -3.97
C VAL A 8 -23.11 11.08 -2.90
N THR A 9 -23.24 9.75 -2.98
CA THR A 9 -23.99 8.97 -1.98
C THR A 9 -23.29 9.02 -0.62
N VAL A 10 -21.99 8.77 -0.58
CA VAL A 10 -21.22 8.82 0.67
C VAL A 10 -21.19 10.24 1.24
N TYR A 11 -20.97 11.27 0.42
CA TYR A 11 -21.06 12.68 0.80
C TYR A 11 -22.36 13.00 1.53
N ASN A 12 -23.50 12.59 0.96
CA ASN A 12 -24.81 12.82 1.59
C ASN A 12 -25.04 11.98 2.85
N ALA A 13 -24.35 10.85 3.01
CA ALA A 13 -24.44 10.02 4.20
C ALA A 13 -23.60 10.64 5.34
N VAL A 14 -22.38 11.06 5.03
CA VAL A 14 -21.44 11.72 5.96
C VAL A 14 -22.05 12.99 6.53
N TYR A 15 -22.60 13.83 5.66
CA TYR A 15 -23.15 15.13 6.07
C TYR A 15 -24.64 15.10 6.41
N ARG A 16 -25.24 13.92 6.63
CA ARG A 16 -26.68 13.81 6.91
C ARG A 16 -27.09 14.73 8.06
N GLY A 17 -28.10 15.56 7.81
CA GLY A 17 -28.67 16.48 8.79
C GLY A 17 -27.75 17.62 9.25
N ASN A 18 -26.54 17.75 8.69
CA ASN A 18 -25.61 18.83 8.99
C ASN A 18 -26.02 20.11 8.26
N MET A 19 -27.04 20.79 8.79
CA MET A 19 -27.58 22.00 8.18
C MET A 19 -26.56 23.13 8.09
N ASP A 20 -25.64 23.26 9.05
CA ASP A 20 -24.63 24.32 9.06
C ASP A 20 -23.69 24.20 7.86
N MET A 21 -23.26 22.97 7.53
CA MET A 21 -22.50 22.70 6.31
C MET A 21 -23.30 23.08 5.06
N PHE A 22 -24.55 22.61 4.96
CA PHE A 22 -25.39 22.90 3.78
C PHE A 22 -25.68 24.40 3.62
N THR A 23 -25.93 25.15 4.69
CA THR A 23 -26.14 26.60 4.63
C THR A 23 -24.88 27.38 4.30
N THR A 24 -23.71 26.85 4.66
CA THR A 24 -22.44 27.47 4.32
C THR A 24 -22.11 27.26 2.84
N ARG A 25 -22.41 26.08 2.30
CA ARG A 25 -21.97 25.68 0.95
C ARG A 25 -23.00 25.95 -0.16
N TYR A 26 -24.28 25.94 0.15
CA TYR A 26 -25.35 26.02 -0.85
C TYR A 26 -26.19 27.28 -0.72
N LYS A 27 -26.71 27.75 -1.86
CA LYS A 27 -27.62 28.90 -1.93
C LYS A 27 -28.91 28.65 -1.15
N ASP A 28 -29.50 29.72 -0.63
CA ASP A 28 -30.78 29.70 0.11
C ASP A 28 -31.91 28.96 -0.61
N LEU A 29 -31.95 29.05 -1.94
CA LEU A 29 -32.95 28.33 -2.74
C LEU A 29 -32.88 26.81 -2.52
N VAL A 30 -31.67 26.24 -2.41
CA VAL A 30 -31.47 24.81 -2.14
C VAL A 30 -31.77 24.50 -0.68
N THR A 31 -31.26 25.30 0.25
CA THR A 31 -31.35 25.02 1.69
C THR A 31 -32.76 25.23 2.24
N SER A 32 -33.59 26.06 1.60
CA SER A 32 -35.02 26.19 1.90
C SER A 32 -35.82 24.89 1.72
N HIS A 33 -35.27 23.96 0.94
CA HIS A 33 -35.82 22.63 0.73
C HIS A 33 -35.17 21.57 1.64
N LEU A 34 -34.31 21.96 2.56
CA LEU A 34 -33.61 21.05 3.46
C LEU A 34 -34.04 21.30 4.91
N SER A 35 -33.92 20.26 5.71
CA SER A 35 -34.12 20.29 7.15
C SER A 35 -33.20 19.25 7.77
N LYS A 36 -32.96 19.35 9.08
CA LYS A 36 -32.10 18.38 9.80
C LYS A 36 -32.55 16.92 9.57
N ASP A 37 -33.84 16.68 9.43
CA ASP A 37 -34.40 15.33 9.26
C ASP A 37 -34.35 14.84 7.81
N THR A 38 -34.23 15.74 6.83
CA THR A 38 -34.32 15.40 5.40
C THR A 38 -33.02 15.60 4.64
N ALA A 39 -32.06 16.38 5.14
CA ALA A 39 -30.83 16.69 4.43
C ALA A 39 -29.89 15.47 4.36
N GLY A 40 -29.46 15.11 3.16
CA GLY A 40 -28.62 13.94 2.92
C GLY A 40 -29.41 12.62 2.88
N ILE A 41 -28.69 11.50 2.99
CA ILE A 41 -29.25 10.13 2.91
C ILE A 41 -29.09 9.39 4.22
N ALA A 42 -30.11 8.61 4.59
CA ALA A 42 -30.08 7.84 5.83
C ALA A 42 -29.24 6.57 5.63
N THR A 43 -28.48 6.16 6.64
CA THR A 43 -27.77 4.87 6.62
C THR A 43 -28.74 3.68 6.77
N ARG A 44 -29.98 3.96 7.19
CA ARG A 44 -31.06 2.98 7.36
C ARG A 44 -32.07 3.09 6.23
N TRP A 45 -32.22 2.01 5.47
CA TRP A 45 -33.11 1.96 4.30
C TRP A 45 -34.57 2.27 4.66
N ASP A 46 -35.04 1.84 5.83
CA ASP A 46 -36.41 2.06 6.32
C ASP A 46 -36.73 3.54 6.56
N GLN A 47 -35.70 4.38 6.64
CA GLN A 47 -35.81 5.81 6.86
C GLN A 47 -35.72 6.62 5.56
N TRP A 48 -35.51 5.99 4.40
CA TRP A 48 -35.37 6.76 3.14
C TRP A 48 -36.66 7.48 2.71
N PRO A 49 -37.86 6.85 2.77
CA PRO A 49 -39.08 7.51 2.32
C PRO A 49 -39.38 8.78 3.11
N GLY A 50 -39.40 9.92 2.44
CA GLY A 50 -39.73 11.23 3.02
C GLY A 50 -38.69 11.84 3.96
N LYS A 51 -37.58 11.15 4.28
CA LYS A 51 -36.49 11.66 5.15
C LYS A 51 -35.10 11.66 4.50
N THR A 52 -35.06 11.57 3.18
CA THR A 52 -33.84 11.69 2.39
C THR A 52 -34.04 12.71 1.28
N ARG A 53 -33.12 13.66 1.16
CA ARG A 53 -32.99 14.61 0.06
C ARG A 53 -31.51 14.68 -0.28
N MET A 54 -31.17 14.06 -1.41
CA MET A 54 -29.81 14.04 -1.94
C MET A 54 -29.46 15.42 -2.50
N VAL A 55 -28.31 15.92 -2.09
CA VAL A 55 -27.76 17.20 -2.53
C VAL A 55 -26.51 16.93 -3.35
N ILE A 56 -26.45 17.49 -4.55
CA ILE A 56 -25.31 17.34 -5.46
C ILE A 56 -24.63 18.70 -5.53
N PRO A 57 -23.37 18.84 -5.06
CA PRO A 57 -22.62 20.08 -5.23
C PRO A 57 -22.27 20.26 -6.71
N LEU A 58 -22.66 21.40 -7.25
CA LEU A 58 -22.32 21.82 -8.60
C LEU A 58 -21.18 22.83 -8.53
N SER A 59 -20.31 22.79 -9.53
CA SER A 59 -19.24 23.78 -9.67
C SER A 59 -19.79 25.11 -10.18
N ASP A 60 -18.89 26.04 -10.50
CA ASP A 60 -19.23 27.33 -11.11
C ASP A 60 -20.10 27.12 -12.38
N ALA A 61 -21.06 28.02 -12.60
CA ALA A 61 -21.95 27.97 -13.76
C ALA A 61 -21.20 28.03 -15.10
N ARG A 62 -20.00 28.63 -15.12
CA ARG A 62 -19.09 28.64 -16.29
C ARG A 62 -18.64 27.23 -16.70
N LEU A 63 -18.66 26.27 -15.79
CA LEU A 63 -18.26 24.88 -16.01
C LEU A 63 -19.45 23.97 -16.36
N ALA A 64 -20.65 24.53 -16.51
CA ALA A 64 -21.83 23.74 -16.84
C ALA A 64 -21.66 23.05 -18.21
N GLY A 65 -21.78 21.72 -18.22
CA GLY A 65 -21.63 20.89 -19.43
C GLY A 65 -20.21 20.37 -19.65
N THR A 66 -19.24 20.75 -18.83
CA THR A 66 -17.88 20.17 -18.84
C THR A 66 -17.77 19.01 -17.85
N VAL A 67 -16.64 18.31 -17.86
CA VAL A 67 -16.38 17.22 -16.90
C VAL A 67 -16.42 17.72 -15.44
N SER A 68 -16.10 19.00 -15.21
CA SER A 68 -16.12 19.68 -13.91
C SER A 68 -17.50 20.21 -13.51
N THR A 69 -18.61 19.79 -14.12
CA THR A 69 -19.97 20.28 -13.76
C THR A 69 -20.31 19.98 -12.29
N ILE A 70 -19.87 18.82 -11.79
CA ILE A 70 -20.03 18.43 -10.38
C ILE A 70 -18.75 18.80 -9.65
N ASP A 71 -18.89 19.39 -8.47
CA ASP A 71 -17.74 19.78 -7.64
C ASP A 71 -17.14 18.51 -7.01
N THR A 72 -16.15 17.94 -7.69
CA THR A 72 -15.41 16.75 -7.24
C THR A 72 -14.68 17.02 -5.93
N SER A 73 -14.16 18.23 -5.72
CA SER A 73 -13.49 18.65 -4.48
C SER A 73 -14.44 18.61 -3.29
N ALA A 74 -15.72 18.92 -3.49
CA ALA A 74 -16.75 18.78 -2.45
C ALA A 74 -16.98 17.33 -2.04
N ILE A 75 -17.23 16.47 -3.03
CA ILE A 75 -17.72 15.11 -2.78
C ILE A 75 -16.60 14.16 -2.38
N SER A 76 -15.34 14.57 -2.49
CA SER A 76 -14.15 13.79 -2.13
C SER A 76 -13.29 14.50 -1.09
N ASP A 77 -13.90 15.32 -0.23
CA ASP A 77 -13.20 15.91 0.90
C ASP A 77 -12.66 14.84 1.89
N SER A 78 -11.92 15.30 2.90
CA SER A 78 -11.28 14.41 3.88
C SER A 78 -12.28 13.51 4.60
N ASP A 79 -13.42 14.06 5.03
CA ASP A 79 -14.40 13.32 5.84
C ASP A 79 -15.08 12.24 4.98
N VAL A 80 -15.36 12.56 3.71
CA VAL A 80 -15.90 11.58 2.76
C VAL A 80 -14.87 10.52 2.43
N THR A 81 -13.63 10.90 2.16
CA THR A 81 -12.56 9.96 1.83
C THR A 81 -12.23 9.04 2.99
N GLU A 82 -12.20 9.55 4.22
CA GLU A 82 -12.07 8.74 5.44
C GLU A 82 -13.21 7.74 5.57
N LYS A 83 -14.45 8.16 5.30
CA LYS A 83 -15.59 7.23 5.35
C LYS A 83 -15.51 6.13 4.29
N ILE A 84 -15.03 6.46 3.09
CA ILE A 84 -14.82 5.49 2.00
C ILE A 84 -13.71 4.49 2.35
N ARG A 85 -12.67 4.91 3.08
CA ARG A 85 -11.56 4.02 3.51
C ARG A 85 -12.00 2.92 4.47
N GLU A 86 -13.17 3.05 5.11
CA GLU A 86 -13.71 2.02 5.99
C GLU A 86 -14.31 0.83 5.23
N GLU A 87 -14.55 0.95 3.93
CA GLU A 87 -15.00 -0.15 3.08
C GLU A 87 -13.87 -1.14 2.77
N ASP A 88 -14.22 -2.33 2.28
CA ASP A 88 -13.27 -3.36 1.88
C ASP A 88 -12.21 -2.80 0.91
N ASP A 89 -10.96 -3.22 1.11
CA ASP A 89 -9.78 -2.74 0.38
C ASP A 89 -9.70 -1.21 0.29
N ALA A 90 -10.20 -0.51 1.32
CA ALA A 90 -10.32 0.95 1.38
C ALA A 90 -11.00 1.57 0.15
N ALA A 91 -11.86 0.81 -0.53
CA ALA A 91 -12.50 1.10 -1.82
C ALA A 91 -11.53 1.69 -2.86
N LEU A 92 -10.31 1.13 -2.92
CA LEU A 92 -9.22 1.63 -3.77
C LEU A 92 -9.62 1.79 -5.24
N ASP A 93 -10.41 0.87 -5.79
CA ASP A 93 -10.80 0.92 -7.21
C ASP A 93 -11.65 2.15 -7.55
N VAL A 94 -12.66 2.44 -6.73
CA VAL A 94 -13.53 3.61 -6.95
C VAL A 94 -12.77 4.91 -6.71
N ARG A 95 -11.81 4.92 -5.77
CA ARG A 95 -10.93 6.07 -5.53
C ARG A 95 -9.96 6.30 -6.69
N LYS A 96 -9.42 5.25 -7.32
CA LYS A 96 -8.59 5.38 -8.54
C LYS A 96 -9.39 6.01 -9.68
N ASP A 97 -10.61 5.56 -9.91
CA ASP A 97 -11.51 6.17 -10.90
C ASP A 97 -11.77 7.66 -10.63
N MET A 98 -11.85 8.06 -9.35
CA MET A 98 -12.00 9.46 -8.96
C MET A 98 -10.74 10.27 -9.26
N VAL A 99 -9.56 9.72 -8.98
CA VAL A 99 -8.29 10.36 -9.33
C VAL A 99 -8.16 10.52 -10.84
N ASP A 100 -8.49 9.49 -11.63
CA ASP A 100 -8.48 9.58 -13.10
C ASP A 100 -9.46 10.67 -13.60
N LEU A 101 -10.62 10.82 -12.94
CA LEU A 101 -11.55 11.91 -13.23
C LEU A 101 -10.94 13.27 -12.90
N LYS A 102 -10.29 13.42 -11.74
CA LYS A 102 -9.64 14.67 -11.33
C LYS A 102 -8.41 15.03 -12.17
N GLU A 103 -7.65 14.05 -12.65
CA GLU A 103 -6.56 14.26 -13.61
C GLU A 103 -7.12 14.85 -14.92
N ARG A 104 -8.24 14.31 -15.45
CA ARG A 104 -8.90 14.90 -16.62
C ARG A 104 -9.47 16.30 -16.36
N GLU A 105 -10.04 16.55 -15.17
CA GLU A 105 -10.47 17.90 -14.78
C GLU A 105 -9.31 18.89 -14.73
N SER A 106 -8.16 18.45 -14.21
CA SER A 106 -6.93 19.24 -14.16
C SER A 106 -6.43 19.56 -15.57
N ASP A 107 -6.44 18.60 -16.49
CA ASP A 107 -6.01 18.81 -17.87
C ASP A 107 -6.94 19.82 -18.59
N GLU A 108 -8.26 19.63 -18.51
CA GLU A 108 -9.23 20.58 -19.10
C GLU A 108 -9.14 21.98 -18.45
N ALA A 109 -8.80 22.06 -17.16
CA ALA A 109 -8.57 23.34 -16.48
C ALA A 109 -7.28 24.02 -16.96
N ALA A 110 -6.20 23.27 -17.15
CA ALA A 110 -4.94 23.80 -17.68
C ALA A 110 -5.11 24.34 -19.11
N GLU A 111 -5.83 23.64 -19.97
CA GLU A 111 -6.15 24.11 -21.34
C GLU A 111 -6.95 25.42 -21.32
N ARG A 112 -7.95 25.53 -20.42
CA ARG A 112 -8.72 26.78 -20.27
C ARG A 112 -7.88 27.92 -19.72
N ALA A 113 -7.01 27.65 -18.76
CA ALA A 113 -6.07 28.65 -18.24
C ALA A 113 -5.12 29.15 -19.32
N GLU A 114 -4.58 28.26 -20.16
CA GLU A 114 -3.74 28.64 -21.30
C GLU A 114 -4.50 29.49 -22.31
N SER A 115 -5.73 29.09 -22.65
CA SER A 115 -6.60 29.87 -23.55
C SER A 115 -6.90 31.26 -23.00
N ALA A 116 -7.26 31.36 -21.71
CA ALA A 116 -7.56 32.64 -21.06
C ALA A 116 -6.32 33.55 -20.98
N GLN A 117 -5.13 32.99 -20.70
CA GLN A 117 -3.87 33.74 -20.74
C GLN A 117 -3.57 34.28 -22.13
N LYS A 118 -3.83 33.49 -23.17
CA LYS A 118 -3.66 33.93 -24.56
C LYS A 118 -4.61 35.07 -24.91
N GLU A 119 -5.89 34.94 -24.58
CA GLU A 119 -6.88 36.01 -24.79
C GLU A 119 -6.51 37.30 -24.03
N ALA A 120 -6.04 37.19 -22.78
CA ALA A 120 -5.56 38.34 -22.02
C ALA A 120 -4.33 39.00 -22.65
N ALA A 121 -3.40 38.20 -23.20
CA ALA A 121 -2.23 38.72 -23.91
C ALA A 121 -2.61 39.43 -25.22
N GLU A 122 -3.56 38.88 -25.97
CA GLU A 122 -4.11 39.48 -27.19
C GLU A 122 -4.82 40.81 -26.88
N ALA A 123 -5.67 40.86 -25.85
CA ALA A 123 -6.35 42.09 -25.42
C ALA A 123 -5.37 43.18 -24.96
N LYS A 124 -4.28 42.81 -24.27
CA LYS A 124 -3.20 43.74 -23.91
C LYS A 124 -2.45 44.27 -25.12
N ALA A 125 -2.21 43.44 -26.13
CA ALA A 125 -1.57 43.85 -27.37
C ALA A 125 -2.46 44.83 -28.16
N GLU A 126 -3.76 44.56 -28.26
CA GLU A 126 -4.73 45.47 -28.87
C GLU A 126 -4.79 46.82 -28.14
N THR A 127 -4.83 46.80 -26.81
CA THR A 127 -4.80 48.03 -25.99
C THR A 127 -3.53 48.85 -26.25
N ALA A 128 -2.37 48.20 -26.40
CA ALA A 128 -1.10 48.86 -26.73
C ALA A 128 -1.13 49.51 -28.12
N GLU A 129 -1.73 48.85 -29.11
CA GLU A 129 -1.92 49.42 -30.46
C GLU A 129 -2.83 50.65 -30.41
N LYS A 130 -3.98 50.55 -29.72
CA LYS A 130 -4.92 51.67 -29.53
C LYS A 130 -4.30 52.85 -28.80
N ARG A 131 -3.47 52.60 -27.79
CA ARG A 131 -2.71 53.66 -27.10
C ARG A 131 -1.74 54.38 -28.03
N ALA A 132 -1.10 53.67 -28.96
CA ALA A 132 -0.23 54.28 -29.96
C ALA A 132 -1.04 55.17 -30.92
N GLU A 133 -2.18 54.68 -31.43
CA GLU A 133 -3.09 55.48 -32.27
C GLU A 133 -3.59 56.74 -31.55
N ALA A 134 -4.01 56.62 -30.28
CA ALA A 134 -4.46 57.76 -29.49
C ALA A 134 -3.34 58.78 -29.23
N ALA A 135 -2.11 58.31 -28.98
CA ALA A 135 -0.96 59.19 -28.82
C ALA A 135 -0.63 59.96 -30.11
N ASP A 136 -0.77 59.34 -31.28
CA ASP A 136 -0.60 60.01 -32.57
C ASP A 136 -1.73 61.02 -32.85
N ALA A 137 -2.98 60.65 -32.60
CA ALA A 137 -4.13 61.56 -32.73
C ALA A 137 -3.99 62.80 -31.83
N ARG A 138 -3.52 62.60 -30.59
CA ARG A 138 -3.26 63.70 -29.64
C ARG A 138 -2.15 64.63 -30.11
N ARG A 139 -1.08 64.10 -30.72
CA ARG A 139 -0.01 64.93 -31.32
C ARG A 139 -0.52 65.76 -32.50
N GLU A 140 -1.38 65.20 -33.34
CA GLU A 140 -1.98 65.92 -34.46
C GLU A 140 -2.96 67.00 -33.97
N ALA A 141 -3.76 66.73 -32.93
CA ALA A 141 -4.60 67.73 -32.28
C ALA A 141 -3.79 68.90 -31.69
N GLU A 142 -2.70 68.62 -30.98
CA GLU A 142 -1.81 69.67 -30.43
C GLU A 142 -1.14 70.52 -31.52
N LYS A 143 -0.86 69.94 -32.70
CA LYS A 143 -0.35 70.70 -33.86
C LYS A 143 -1.42 71.61 -34.45
N ALA A 144 -2.62 71.07 -34.68
CA ALA A 144 -3.75 71.82 -35.23
C ALA A 144 -4.17 72.98 -34.30
N GLU A 145 -4.15 72.77 -32.98
CA GLU A 145 -4.43 73.82 -31.99
C GLU A 145 -3.40 74.97 -32.08
N LYS A 146 -2.10 74.66 -32.20
CA LYS A 146 -1.04 75.67 -32.38
C LYS A 146 -1.15 76.42 -33.71
N GLU A 147 -1.61 75.76 -34.76
CA GLU A 147 -1.84 76.40 -36.07
C GLU A 147 -3.06 77.32 -36.03
N ALA A 148 -4.16 76.88 -35.40
CA ALA A 148 -5.34 77.71 -35.15
C ALA A 148 -5.01 78.95 -34.30
N GLU A 149 -4.21 78.81 -33.23
CA GLU A 149 -3.78 79.93 -32.40
C GLU A 149 -2.98 80.97 -33.20
N LYS A 150 -2.07 80.52 -34.08
CA LYS A 150 -1.31 81.40 -34.99
C LYS A 150 -2.22 82.11 -35.99
N ALA A 151 -3.11 81.37 -36.67
CA ALA A 151 -4.03 81.94 -37.65
C ALA A 151 -4.99 82.96 -37.01
N ARG A 152 -5.45 82.69 -35.79
CA ARG A 152 -6.28 83.61 -35.00
C ARG A 152 -5.54 84.89 -34.62
N ALA A 153 -4.28 84.78 -34.19
CA ALA A 153 -3.43 85.94 -33.90
C ALA A 153 -3.10 86.79 -35.15
N GLU A 154 -3.00 86.17 -36.33
CA GLU A 154 -2.82 86.85 -37.62
C GLU A 154 -4.10 87.63 -38.01
N ALA A 155 -5.28 87.01 -37.86
CA ALA A 155 -6.57 87.62 -38.14
C ALA A 155 -6.90 88.79 -37.18
N GLU A 156 -6.54 88.69 -35.90
CA GLU A 156 -6.70 89.79 -34.92
C GLU A 156 -5.83 91.01 -35.26
N LYS A 157 -4.65 90.81 -35.88
CA LYS A 157 -3.78 91.90 -36.32
C LYS A 157 -4.31 92.62 -37.57
N ASN A 158 -5.09 91.94 -38.41
CA ASN A 158 -5.64 92.46 -39.66
C ASN A 158 -7.17 92.26 -39.77
N PRO A 159 -7.99 93.02 -39.01
CA PRO A 159 -9.43 92.73 -38.88
C PRO A 159 -10.26 92.91 -40.15
N GLU A 160 -9.80 93.72 -41.11
CA GLU A 160 -10.48 94.00 -42.38
C GLU A 160 -10.09 93.02 -43.51
N ASP A 161 -9.13 92.13 -43.27
CA ASP A 161 -8.72 91.12 -44.26
C ASP A 161 -9.64 89.89 -44.21
N SER A 162 -10.56 89.83 -45.17
CA SER A 162 -11.49 88.71 -45.31
C SER A 162 -10.81 87.37 -45.59
N ALA A 163 -9.59 87.34 -46.12
CA ALA A 163 -8.85 86.10 -46.33
C ALA A 163 -8.28 85.58 -45.01
N ALA A 164 -7.67 86.46 -44.21
CA ALA A 164 -7.14 86.12 -42.89
C ALA A 164 -8.24 85.63 -41.93
N GLN A 165 -9.44 86.24 -41.95
CA GLN A 165 -10.56 85.75 -41.14
C GLN A 165 -11.08 84.37 -41.58
N ARG A 166 -11.08 84.06 -42.88
CA ARG A 166 -11.47 82.72 -43.37
C ARG A 166 -10.45 81.65 -43.01
N GLU A 167 -9.16 81.97 -43.11
CA GLU A 167 -8.08 81.05 -42.75
C GLU A 167 -8.11 80.72 -41.25
N ALA A 168 -8.34 81.71 -40.38
CA ALA A 168 -8.54 81.49 -38.95
C ALA A 168 -9.76 80.59 -38.67
N ALA A 169 -10.89 80.82 -39.34
CA ALA A 169 -12.09 80.00 -39.16
C ALA A 169 -11.91 78.54 -39.64
N VAL A 170 -11.15 78.32 -40.72
CA VAL A 170 -10.83 76.97 -41.22
C VAL A 170 -9.88 76.25 -40.26
N ALA A 171 -8.84 76.93 -39.79
CA ALA A 171 -7.89 76.36 -38.84
C ALA A 171 -8.55 76.03 -37.49
N GLU A 172 -9.47 76.87 -37.01
CA GLU A 172 -10.25 76.60 -35.79
C GLU A 172 -11.18 75.38 -35.95
N GLN A 173 -11.83 75.25 -37.11
CA GLN A 173 -12.64 74.06 -37.42
C GLN A 173 -11.79 72.78 -37.49
N GLU A 174 -10.62 72.83 -38.11
CA GLU A 174 -9.68 71.70 -38.20
C GLU A 174 -9.15 71.29 -36.81
N ALA A 175 -8.84 72.26 -35.95
CA ALA A 175 -8.46 72.00 -34.56
C ALA A 175 -9.59 71.34 -33.75
N ILE A 176 -10.84 71.77 -33.92
CA ILE A 176 -12.00 71.14 -33.27
C ILE A 176 -12.19 69.69 -33.76
N GLU A 177 -12.07 69.45 -35.06
CA GLU A 177 -12.19 68.09 -35.63
C GLU A 177 -11.08 67.16 -35.13
N LYS A 178 -9.83 67.64 -35.06
CA LYS A 178 -8.70 66.86 -34.55
C LYS A 178 -8.78 66.62 -33.05
N ALA A 179 -9.25 67.58 -32.27
CA ALA A 179 -9.51 67.40 -30.85
C ALA A 179 -10.61 66.34 -30.59
N ALA A 180 -11.70 66.37 -31.37
CA ALA A 180 -12.76 65.37 -31.27
C ALA A 180 -12.29 63.96 -31.69
N GLU A 181 -11.43 63.86 -32.70
CA GLU A 181 -10.79 62.58 -33.11
C GLU A 181 -9.89 62.02 -32.00
N ALA A 182 -9.08 62.86 -31.35
CA ALA A 182 -8.24 62.46 -30.23
C ALA A 182 -9.06 62.00 -29.02
N GLU A 183 -10.12 62.74 -28.65
CA GLU A 183 -11.02 62.35 -27.55
C GLU A 183 -11.71 61.02 -27.81
N LYS A 184 -12.16 60.78 -29.06
CA LYS A 184 -12.74 59.49 -29.45
C LYS A 184 -11.72 58.34 -29.31
N LYS A 185 -10.47 58.56 -29.71
CA LYS A 185 -9.40 57.55 -29.59
C LYS A 185 -9.01 57.29 -28.14
N GLU A 186 -9.01 58.31 -27.29
CA GLU A 186 -8.81 58.13 -25.85
C GLU A 186 -9.97 57.32 -25.21
N ALA A 187 -11.21 57.52 -25.66
CA ALA A 187 -12.35 56.72 -25.21
C ALA A 187 -12.24 55.24 -25.66
N GLU A 188 -11.80 54.97 -26.90
CA GLU A 188 -11.51 53.59 -27.37
C GLU A 188 -10.42 52.92 -26.52
N VAL A 189 -9.39 53.67 -26.09
CA VAL A 189 -8.35 53.16 -25.18
C VAL A 189 -8.95 52.79 -23.82
N ALA A 190 -9.78 53.64 -23.23
CA ALA A 190 -10.41 53.36 -21.94
C ALA A 190 -11.28 52.09 -21.98
N GLU A 191 -12.03 51.87 -23.08
CA GLU A 191 -12.85 50.67 -23.26
C GLU A 191 -11.99 49.40 -23.39
N THR A 192 -10.94 49.45 -24.22
CA THR A 192 -10.01 48.32 -24.40
C THR A 192 -9.20 48.01 -23.16
N GLU A 193 -8.80 49.02 -22.38
CA GLU A 193 -8.16 48.84 -21.07
C GLU A 193 -9.07 48.10 -20.08
N GLN A 194 -10.37 48.44 -20.04
CA GLN A 194 -11.32 47.73 -19.19
C GLN A 194 -11.47 46.27 -19.60
N GLN A 195 -11.63 46.00 -20.90
CA GLN A 195 -11.72 44.63 -21.42
C GLN A 195 -10.46 43.81 -21.15
N ALA A 196 -9.27 44.41 -21.33
CA ALA A 196 -8.01 43.76 -21.01
C ALA A 196 -7.86 43.44 -19.52
N ALA A 197 -8.34 44.32 -18.63
CA ALA A 197 -8.35 44.08 -17.19
C ALA A 197 -9.30 42.93 -16.81
N GLU A 198 -10.51 42.89 -17.38
CA GLU A 198 -11.47 41.79 -17.17
C GLU A 198 -10.90 40.45 -17.64
N LYS A 199 -10.22 40.43 -18.80
CA LYS A 199 -9.56 39.23 -19.33
C LYS A 199 -8.37 38.77 -18.49
N GLU A 200 -7.60 39.70 -17.94
CA GLU A 200 -6.51 39.38 -17.01
C GLU A 200 -7.03 38.77 -15.70
N GLU A 201 -8.14 39.27 -15.16
CA GLU A 201 -8.80 38.68 -14.00
C GLU A 201 -9.34 37.27 -14.30
N GLU A 202 -10.00 37.08 -15.45
CA GLU A 202 -10.47 35.76 -15.91
C GLU A 202 -9.31 34.76 -16.02
N ALA A 203 -8.19 35.15 -16.63
CA ALA A 203 -7.00 34.32 -16.74
C ALA A 203 -6.40 33.96 -15.38
N ALA A 204 -6.38 34.88 -14.42
CA ALA A 204 -5.89 34.62 -13.07
C ALA A 204 -6.79 33.64 -12.30
N VAL A 205 -8.11 33.76 -12.46
CA VAL A 205 -9.09 32.84 -11.87
C VAL A 205 -8.92 31.43 -12.46
N GLU A 206 -8.80 31.33 -13.80
CA GLU A 206 -8.60 30.03 -14.45
C GLU A 206 -7.28 29.37 -14.08
N GLN A 207 -6.19 30.14 -13.99
CA GLN A 207 -4.90 29.63 -13.54
C GLN A 207 -4.98 29.08 -12.11
N THR A 208 -5.60 29.83 -11.19
CA THR A 208 -5.75 29.40 -9.80
C THR A 208 -6.59 28.13 -9.70
N PHE A 209 -7.64 28.02 -10.52
CA PHE A 209 -8.48 26.83 -10.60
C PHE A 209 -7.68 25.62 -11.11
N ALA A 210 -6.93 25.78 -12.20
CA ALA A 210 -6.06 24.74 -12.75
C ALA A 210 -5.02 24.26 -11.73
N ASP A 211 -4.32 25.18 -11.07
CA ASP A 211 -3.32 24.86 -10.05
C ASP A 211 -3.94 24.07 -8.88
N THR A 212 -5.14 24.46 -8.45
CA THR A 212 -5.87 23.77 -7.39
C THR A 212 -6.23 22.34 -7.80
N LYS A 213 -6.79 22.15 -9.00
CA LYS A 213 -7.16 20.82 -9.50
C LYS A 213 -5.95 19.91 -9.68
N GLN A 214 -4.84 20.46 -10.14
CA GLN A 214 -3.59 19.72 -10.26
C GLN A 214 -3.07 19.25 -8.89
N GLN A 215 -3.10 20.13 -7.88
CA GLN A 215 -2.65 19.78 -6.53
C GLN A 215 -3.54 18.70 -5.88
N GLU A 216 -4.86 18.81 -6.03
CA GLU A 216 -5.81 17.81 -5.51
C GLU A 216 -5.56 16.43 -6.13
N ALA A 217 -5.46 16.35 -7.47
CA ALA A 217 -5.21 15.09 -8.16
C ALA A 217 -3.89 14.45 -7.73
N GLN A 218 -2.82 15.25 -7.61
CA GLN A 218 -1.52 14.76 -7.16
C GLN A 218 -1.53 14.27 -5.71
N GLN A 219 -2.23 14.97 -4.82
CA GLN A 219 -2.31 14.61 -3.41
C GLN A 219 -3.10 13.30 -3.23
N GLU A 220 -4.27 13.18 -3.86
CA GLU A 220 -5.06 11.95 -3.80
C GLU A 220 -4.34 10.75 -4.38
N ARG A 221 -3.59 10.93 -5.48
CA ARG A 221 -2.75 9.87 -6.05
C ARG A 221 -1.71 9.34 -5.06
N LYS A 222 -1.08 10.22 -4.26
CA LYS A 222 -0.14 9.82 -3.22
C LYS A 222 -0.83 9.05 -2.10
N GLU A 223 -2.02 9.49 -1.69
CA GLU A 223 -2.79 8.82 -0.66
C GLU A 223 -3.26 7.44 -1.10
N ILE A 224 -3.75 7.29 -2.33
CA ILE A 224 -4.12 5.99 -2.90
C ILE A 224 -2.92 5.06 -2.97
N ALA A 225 -1.74 5.56 -3.37
CA ALA A 225 -0.53 4.76 -3.38
C ALA A 225 -0.16 4.26 -1.98
N SER A 226 -0.25 5.13 -0.96
CA SER A 226 -0.01 4.73 0.43
C SER A 226 -1.03 3.71 0.93
N ASP A 227 -2.31 3.89 0.61
CA ASP A 227 -3.37 2.99 1.05
C ASP A 227 -3.29 1.64 0.33
N THR A 228 -2.88 1.63 -0.96
CA THR A 228 -2.61 0.40 -1.72
C THR A 228 -1.52 -0.44 -1.04
N GLN A 229 -0.43 0.19 -0.59
CA GLN A 229 0.63 -0.53 0.12
C GLN A 229 0.12 -1.13 1.43
N LYS A 230 -0.69 -0.38 2.20
CA LYS A 230 -1.27 -0.89 3.45
C LYS A 230 -2.18 -2.10 3.23
N VAL A 231 -3.01 -2.07 2.18
CA VAL A 231 -3.88 -3.21 1.82
C VAL A 231 -3.03 -4.44 1.47
N ILE A 232 -1.99 -4.29 0.65
CA ILE A 232 -1.08 -5.40 0.31
C ILE A 232 -0.40 -5.97 1.57
N ASP A 233 0.08 -5.11 2.46
CA ASP A 233 0.73 -5.54 3.71
C ASP A 233 -0.27 -6.28 4.63
N GLN A 234 -1.51 -5.78 4.72
CA GLN A 234 -2.57 -6.41 5.49
C GLN A 234 -2.96 -7.78 4.91
N GLU A 235 -3.18 -7.88 3.60
CA GLU A 235 -3.47 -9.15 2.92
C GLU A 235 -2.35 -10.18 3.12
N ALA A 236 -1.09 -9.74 3.11
CA ALA A 236 0.06 -10.61 3.35
C ALA A 236 0.09 -11.14 4.80
N GLU A 237 -0.19 -10.28 5.79
CA GLU A 237 -0.30 -10.69 7.19
C GLU A 237 -1.51 -11.60 7.44
N GLU A 238 -2.66 -11.32 6.82
CA GLU A 238 -3.85 -12.19 6.88
C GLU A 238 -3.57 -13.56 6.24
N ALA A 239 -2.92 -13.60 5.08
CA ALA A 239 -2.51 -14.84 4.43
C ALA A 239 -1.52 -15.64 5.29
N LYS A 240 -0.58 -14.96 5.94
CA LYS A 240 0.36 -15.58 6.88
C LYS A 240 -0.36 -16.14 8.11
N ALA A 241 -1.26 -15.37 8.71
CA ALA A 241 -2.07 -15.81 9.85
C ALA A 241 -2.94 -17.02 9.48
N ALA A 242 -3.58 -17.00 8.30
CA ALA A 242 -4.36 -18.12 7.79
C ALA A 242 -3.48 -19.35 7.53
N ALA A 243 -2.26 -19.18 7.04
CA ALA A 243 -1.30 -20.28 6.87
C ALA A 243 -0.83 -20.87 8.21
N GLU A 244 -0.58 -20.02 9.22
CA GLU A 244 -0.23 -20.45 10.57
C GLU A 244 -1.39 -21.20 11.25
N GLU A 245 -2.62 -20.70 11.12
CA GLU A 245 -3.82 -21.37 11.63
C GLU A 245 -4.06 -22.71 10.93
N ALA A 246 -3.92 -22.75 9.60
CA ALA A 246 -4.01 -23.98 8.83
C ALA A 246 -2.94 -25.01 9.25
N PHE A 247 -1.72 -24.57 9.58
CA PHE A 247 -0.67 -25.43 10.11
C PHE A 247 -1.01 -25.96 11.51
N ALA A 248 -1.52 -25.10 12.40
CA ALA A 248 -1.91 -25.49 13.76
C ALA A 248 -3.08 -26.51 13.79
N ALA A 249 -3.95 -26.49 12.78
CA ALA A 249 -5.06 -27.43 12.65
C ALA A 249 -4.64 -28.83 12.15
N VAL A 250 -3.40 -29.03 11.71
CA VAL A 250 -2.92 -30.35 11.28
C VAL A 250 -2.61 -31.22 12.49
N VAL A 251 -3.05 -32.48 12.47
CA VAL A 251 -2.53 -33.52 13.37
C VAL A 251 -1.27 -34.09 12.72
N PRO A 252 -0.06 -33.76 13.20
CA PRO A 252 1.17 -34.23 12.57
C PRO A 252 1.50 -35.66 13.02
N GLY A 253 2.12 -36.41 12.10
CA GLY A 253 2.79 -37.67 12.39
C GLY A 253 4.25 -37.60 11.99
N TYR A 254 5.09 -38.39 12.65
CA TYR A 254 6.50 -38.54 12.30
C TYR A 254 6.71 -39.81 11.47
N ALA A 255 7.51 -39.70 10.41
CA ALA A 255 7.97 -40.85 9.64
C ALA A 255 9.46 -40.73 9.33
N LEU A 256 10.12 -41.87 9.13
CA LEU A 256 11.51 -41.92 8.68
C LEU A 256 11.54 -42.30 7.21
N ARG A 257 12.14 -41.43 6.40
CA ARG A 257 12.33 -41.63 4.96
C ARG A 257 13.75 -42.09 4.72
N VAL A 258 13.92 -43.30 4.18
CA VAL A 258 15.23 -43.84 3.82
C VAL A 258 15.78 -43.07 2.62
N ILE A 259 16.97 -42.49 2.76
CA ILE A 259 17.64 -41.70 1.72
C ILE A 259 18.90 -42.38 1.18
N ASP A 260 19.50 -43.30 1.94
CA ASP A 260 20.59 -44.16 1.49
C ASP A 260 20.17 -45.62 1.62
N LYS A 261 20.07 -46.33 0.50
CA LYS A 261 19.63 -47.74 0.49
C LYS A 261 20.72 -48.71 0.91
N THR A 262 21.98 -48.30 0.87
CA THR A 262 23.14 -49.13 1.22
C THR A 262 23.35 -49.13 2.73
N THR A 263 23.36 -47.95 3.32
CA THR A 263 23.60 -47.76 4.77
C THR A 263 22.31 -47.60 5.58
N LEU A 264 21.16 -47.61 4.90
CA LEU A 264 19.81 -47.42 5.47
C LEU A 264 19.65 -46.10 6.25
N LEU A 265 20.49 -45.10 5.96
CA LEU A 265 20.34 -43.78 6.55
C LEU A 265 19.02 -43.15 6.14
N SER A 266 18.38 -42.55 7.12
CA SER A 266 17.07 -41.95 7.02
C SER A 266 17.10 -40.48 7.44
N GLU A 267 16.14 -39.73 6.94
CA GLU A 267 15.79 -38.41 7.45
C GLU A 267 14.40 -38.47 8.10
N LEU A 268 14.20 -37.61 9.10
CA LEU A 268 12.90 -37.46 9.76
C LEU A 268 12.00 -36.53 8.94
N VAL A 269 10.76 -36.96 8.70
CA VAL A 269 9.74 -36.14 8.05
C VAL A 269 8.52 -35.98 8.93
N LEU A 270 7.99 -34.76 8.98
CA LEU A 270 6.67 -34.45 9.54
C LEU A 270 5.64 -34.64 8.43
N VAL A 271 4.57 -35.38 8.70
CA VAL A 271 3.56 -35.76 7.73
C VAL A 271 2.19 -35.34 8.25
N ASN A 272 1.35 -34.82 7.36
CA ASN A 272 -0.06 -34.58 7.66
C ASN A 272 -0.78 -35.93 7.70
N LEU A 273 -1.30 -36.33 8.88
CA LEU A 273 -1.94 -37.64 9.02
C LEU A 273 -3.28 -37.75 8.25
N ALA A 274 -3.93 -36.64 7.92
CA ALA A 274 -5.16 -36.66 7.13
C ALA A 274 -4.90 -36.92 5.64
N THR A 275 -3.82 -36.36 5.08
CA THR A 275 -3.54 -36.43 3.64
C THR A 275 -2.37 -37.33 3.26
N GLY A 276 -1.51 -37.69 4.23
CA GLY A 276 -0.25 -38.38 3.99
C GLY A 276 0.84 -37.50 3.35
N SER A 277 0.60 -36.20 3.17
CA SER A 277 1.58 -35.28 2.55
C SER A 277 2.68 -34.88 3.54
N THR A 278 3.93 -34.77 3.06
CA THR A 278 5.03 -34.24 3.86
C THR A 278 4.85 -32.75 4.12
N ILE A 279 4.91 -32.36 5.40
CA ILE A 279 4.83 -30.98 5.88
C ILE A 279 6.23 -30.37 5.99
N LYS A 280 7.15 -31.11 6.62
CA LYS A 280 8.53 -30.65 6.88
C LYS A 280 9.49 -31.83 6.80
N THR A 281 10.72 -31.56 6.37
CA THR A 281 11.82 -32.54 6.37
C THR A 281 12.93 -32.02 7.28
N SER A 282 13.48 -32.90 8.13
CA SER A 282 14.58 -32.57 9.02
C SER A 282 15.87 -32.32 8.24
N PRO A 283 16.70 -31.35 8.66
CA PRO A 283 18.06 -31.24 8.15
C PRO A 283 18.96 -32.41 8.60
N LEU A 284 18.57 -33.17 9.64
CA LEU A 284 19.28 -34.36 10.08
C LEU A 284 18.95 -35.55 9.17
N ASN A 285 19.91 -35.92 8.34
CA ASN A 285 19.78 -36.92 7.28
C ASN A 285 20.64 -38.18 7.54
N SER A 286 21.05 -38.37 8.78
CA SER A 286 21.96 -39.44 9.20
C SER A 286 21.35 -40.34 10.27
N ILE A 287 20.01 -40.38 10.39
CA ILE A 287 19.32 -41.24 11.35
C ILE A 287 19.48 -42.71 10.92
N ARG A 288 19.86 -43.57 11.87
CA ARG A 288 20.11 -45.00 11.67
C ARG A 288 18.97 -45.86 12.17
N ASN A 289 18.95 -47.09 11.67
CA ASN A 289 18.10 -48.20 12.14
C ASN A 289 16.58 -47.96 12.11
N ARG A 290 16.14 -46.85 11.50
CA ARG A 290 14.74 -46.51 11.24
C ARG A 290 13.89 -46.51 12.51
N ILE A 291 14.48 -46.11 13.63
CA ILE A 291 13.79 -45.98 14.92
C ILE A 291 13.97 -44.56 15.45
N ILE A 292 12.86 -43.98 15.91
CA ILE A 292 12.81 -42.81 16.77
C ILE A 292 11.95 -43.16 17.98
N VAL A 293 12.32 -42.66 19.15
CA VAL A 293 11.54 -42.87 20.38
C VAL A 293 11.26 -41.52 21.04
N ASP A 294 10.11 -41.39 21.69
CA ASP A 294 9.83 -40.21 22.51
C ASP A 294 10.79 -40.18 23.71
N ALA A 295 11.34 -39.01 24.00
CA ALA A 295 12.19 -38.72 25.13
C ALA A 295 11.72 -37.46 25.87
N GLY A 296 10.53 -37.54 26.48
CA GLY A 296 10.03 -36.48 27.36
C GLY A 296 9.69 -35.20 26.62
N GLY A 297 9.04 -35.30 25.46
CA GLY A 297 8.69 -34.16 24.61
C GLY A 297 9.76 -33.82 23.56
N GLN A 298 10.82 -34.60 23.47
CA GLN A 298 11.77 -34.60 22.35
C GLN A 298 11.78 -35.95 21.63
N LEU A 299 12.33 -36.02 20.43
CA LEU A 299 12.54 -37.28 19.73
C LEU A 299 14.00 -37.71 19.89
N MET A 300 14.24 -38.96 20.31
CA MET A 300 15.57 -39.53 20.41
C MET A 300 15.82 -40.51 19.27
N ALA A 301 17.02 -40.44 18.69
CA ALA A 301 17.44 -41.30 17.60
C ALA A 301 18.93 -41.65 17.71
N VAL A 302 19.36 -42.73 17.05
CA VAL A 302 20.77 -42.98 16.74
C VAL A 302 21.09 -42.27 15.42
N ALA A 303 22.10 -41.41 15.39
CA ALA A 303 22.47 -40.67 14.19
C ALA A 303 23.98 -40.50 14.03
N GLY A 304 24.45 -40.38 12.79
CA GLY A 304 25.86 -40.13 12.47
C GLY A 304 26.38 -41.03 11.33
N LYS A 305 27.60 -40.77 10.86
CA LYS A 305 28.28 -41.53 9.78
C LYS A 305 29.69 -41.89 10.23
N LYS A 306 30.11 -43.17 10.21
CA LYS A 306 31.53 -43.48 10.42
C LYS A 306 32.35 -43.00 9.22
N GLY A 307 33.32 -42.13 9.49
CA GLY A 307 34.22 -41.51 8.49
C GLY A 307 33.95 -40.01 8.29
N GLY A 308 34.96 -39.18 8.57
CA GLY A 308 34.86 -37.71 8.62
C GLY A 308 35.03 -37.18 10.05
N SER A 309 34.34 -36.08 10.39
CA SER A 309 34.37 -35.44 11.72
C SER A 309 33.20 -35.83 12.64
N GLY A 310 32.46 -36.90 12.32
CA GLY A 310 31.23 -37.26 13.01
C GLY A 310 31.27 -38.67 13.57
N ASP A 311 30.87 -38.80 14.82
CA ASP A 311 30.68 -40.08 15.52
C ASP A 311 29.21 -40.51 15.45
N VAL A 312 28.95 -41.82 15.53
CA VAL A 312 27.57 -42.33 15.65
C VAL A 312 27.17 -42.25 17.11
N THR A 313 26.17 -41.44 17.42
CA THR A 313 25.77 -41.14 18.81
C THR A 313 24.24 -41.11 18.95
N LEU A 314 23.75 -41.04 20.19
CA LEU A 314 22.36 -40.67 20.44
C LEU A 314 22.18 -39.16 20.22
N VAL A 315 21.05 -38.76 19.65
CA VAL A 315 20.69 -37.35 19.46
C VAL A 315 19.26 -37.07 19.93
N LEU A 316 19.02 -35.85 20.40
CA LEU A 316 17.68 -35.32 20.66
C LEU A 316 17.28 -34.36 19.54
N ILE A 317 16.05 -34.48 19.07
CA ILE A 317 15.48 -33.72 17.96
C ILE A 317 14.22 -33.01 18.47
N ASP A 318 14.09 -31.73 18.14
CA ASP A 318 12.88 -30.96 18.44
C ASP A 318 11.72 -31.44 17.56
N PRO A 319 10.57 -31.84 18.14
CA PRO A 319 9.45 -32.39 17.39
C PRO A 319 8.74 -31.37 16.48
N ALA A 320 8.86 -30.07 16.73
CA ALA A 320 8.24 -29.01 15.93
C ALA A 320 9.18 -28.49 14.83
N THR A 321 10.45 -28.24 15.17
CA THR A 321 11.43 -27.72 14.19
C THR A 321 12.08 -28.84 13.37
N LEU A 322 12.08 -30.07 13.87
CA LEU A 322 12.85 -31.21 13.37
C LEU A 322 14.37 -31.00 13.40
N GLU A 323 14.87 -30.06 14.18
CA GLU A 323 16.31 -29.79 14.30
C GLU A 323 16.93 -30.58 15.46
N MET A 324 18.19 -30.98 15.29
CA MET A 324 18.96 -31.61 16.36
C MET A 324 19.23 -30.57 17.45
N THR A 325 18.77 -30.85 18.68
CA THR A 325 18.94 -29.98 19.84
C THR A 325 20.12 -30.38 20.71
N LYS A 326 20.47 -31.67 20.74
CA LYS A 326 21.58 -32.21 21.52
C LYS A 326 22.15 -33.47 20.86
N SER A 327 23.46 -33.65 20.98
CA SER A 327 24.18 -34.88 20.62
C SER A 327 24.82 -35.47 21.87
N GLY A 328 24.81 -36.79 21.99
CA GLY A 328 25.53 -37.53 23.02
C GLY A 328 27.03 -37.56 22.76
N THR A 329 27.78 -38.05 23.73
CA THR A 329 29.25 -38.16 23.66
C THR A 329 29.75 -39.59 23.46
N ASP A 330 28.91 -40.58 23.75
CA ASP A 330 29.27 -41.99 23.66
C ASP A 330 29.12 -42.51 22.22
N SER A 331 30.18 -43.15 21.70
CA SER A 331 30.17 -43.80 20.39
C SER A 331 29.26 -45.03 20.42
N LEU A 332 28.46 -45.20 19.37
CA LEU A 332 27.54 -46.30 19.20
C LEU A 332 27.90 -47.13 17.97
N SER A 333 27.49 -48.39 18.01
CA SER A 333 27.47 -49.23 16.82
C SER A 333 26.59 -48.61 15.72
N GLU A 334 27.05 -48.71 14.46
CA GLU A 334 26.26 -48.33 13.28
C GLU A 334 24.95 -49.13 13.17
N GLU A 335 24.96 -50.36 13.70
CA GLU A 335 23.85 -51.31 13.71
C GLU A 335 23.08 -51.31 15.05
N SER A 336 23.40 -50.38 15.95
CA SER A 336 22.77 -50.29 17.28
C SER A 336 21.26 -50.07 17.20
N MET A 337 20.48 -50.98 17.79
CA MET A 337 19.05 -50.77 17.99
C MET A 337 18.79 -49.86 19.19
N LEU A 338 17.99 -48.82 19.01
CA LEU A 338 17.53 -47.97 20.12
C LEU A 338 16.23 -48.53 20.71
N VAL A 339 16.22 -48.79 22.02
CA VAL A 339 15.03 -49.29 22.71
C VAL A 339 14.73 -48.45 23.94
N LYS A 340 13.46 -48.06 24.12
CA LYS A 340 12.97 -47.38 25.32
C LYS A 340 12.30 -48.39 26.25
N SER A 341 12.62 -48.32 27.54
CA SER A 341 11.88 -49.00 28.62
C SER A 341 11.64 -48.02 29.77
N GLY A 342 10.39 -47.62 29.98
CA GLY A 342 10.07 -46.55 30.93
C GLY A 342 10.78 -45.25 30.55
N ASN A 343 11.66 -44.77 31.44
CA ASN A 343 12.46 -43.56 31.24
C ASN A 343 13.92 -43.84 30.84
N ASP A 344 14.26 -45.11 30.64
CA ASP A 344 15.60 -45.55 30.25
C ASP A 344 15.64 -45.90 28.76
N TYR A 345 16.79 -45.62 28.13
CA TYR A 345 17.06 -45.86 26.72
C TYR A 345 18.27 -46.78 26.61
N TYR A 346 18.20 -47.78 25.74
CA TYR A 346 19.25 -48.77 25.58
C TYR A 346 19.76 -48.77 24.16
N ALA A 347 21.07 -48.79 24.02
CA ALA A 347 21.78 -48.82 22.75
C ALA A 347 23.09 -49.59 22.90
N VAL A 348 23.66 -50.04 21.79
CA VAL A 348 24.96 -50.72 21.74
C VAL A 348 26.06 -49.67 21.62
N ILE A 349 26.85 -49.51 22.68
CA ILE A 349 28.01 -48.61 22.70
C ILE A 349 29.24 -49.32 22.14
N GLU A 350 30.12 -48.55 21.53
CA GLU A 350 31.44 -48.98 21.08
C GLU A 350 32.49 -48.40 22.01
N ASN A 351 33.25 -49.27 22.69
CA ASN A 351 34.32 -48.84 23.58
C ASN A 351 35.60 -48.55 22.79
N ASP A 352 36.57 -47.88 23.41
CA ASP A 352 37.87 -47.55 22.80
C ASP A 352 38.67 -48.78 22.31
N SER A 353 38.38 -49.98 22.85
CA SER A 353 38.97 -51.25 22.44
C SER A 353 38.39 -51.82 21.14
N GLY A 354 37.32 -51.23 20.60
CA GLY A 354 36.55 -51.78 19.48
C GLY A 354 35.57 -52.90 19.89
N GLU A 355 35.43 -53.14 21.19
CA GLU A 355 34.44 -54.06 21.76
C GLU A 355 33.11 -53.33 21.97
N TYR A 356 32.01 -54.09 21.86
CA TYR A 356 30.67 -53.55 22.02
C TYR A 356 30.05 -53.96 23.36
N ALA A 357 29.32 -53.04 23.97
CA ALA A 357 28.58 -53.27 25.21
C ALA A 357 27.17 -52.67 25.10
N ILE A 358 26.26 -53.06 25.98
CA ILE A 358 24.96 -52.39 26.11
C ILE A 358 25.15 -51.19 27.02
N GLY A 359 24.77 -50.01 26.54
CA GLY A 359 24.64 -48.80 27.34
C GLY A 359 23.20 -48.54 27.75
N ARG A 360 22.98 -48.11 28.99
CA ARG A 360 21.73 -47.54 29.48
C ARG A 360 21.88 -46.03 29.58
N PHE A 361 20.99 -45.28 28.95
CA PHE A 361 20.99 -43.83 28.90
C PHE A 361 19.70 -43.28 29.52
N ASP A 362 19.76 -42.03 29.99
CA ASP A 362 18.56 -41.27 30.35
C ASP A 362 18.05 -40.41 29.17
N GLY A 363 16.92 -39.73 29.38
CA GLY A 363 16.31 -38.84 28.38
C GLY A 363 17.17 -37.62 28.01
N THR A 364 18.29 -37.38 28.71
CA THR A 364 19.23 -36.28 28.44
C THR A 364 20.48 -36.75 27.70
N LEU A 365 20.51 -37.99 27.23
CA LEU A 365 21.62 -38.66 26.53
C LEU A 365 22.80 -39.05 27.42
N GLU A 366 22.66 -39.02 28.74
CA GLU A 366 23.74 -39.40 29.66
C GLU A 366 23.77 -40.91 29.90
N LEU A 367 24.93 -41.54 29.69
CA LEU A 367 25.17 -42.94 30.03
C LEU A 367 25.11 -43.15 31.55
N LYS A 368 24.23 -44.05 32.00
CA LYS A 368 23.99 -44.38 33.41
C LYS A 368 24.50 -45.76 33.83
N ALA A 369 24.65 -46.68 32.88
CA ALA A 369 25.23 -47.99 33.11
C ALA A 369 25.74 -48.59 31.79
N SER A 370 26.72 -49.48 31.87
CA SER A 370 27.20 -50.28 30.73
C SER A 370 27.33 -51.74 31.15
N SER A 371 27.05 -52.68 30.23
CA SER A 371 27.21 -54.11 30.49
C SER A 371 28.68 -54.49 30.60
N ALA A 372 29.02 -55.34 31.58
CA ALA A 372 30.38 -55.88 31.72
C ALA A 372 30.70 -56.97 30.68
N ILE A 373 29.67 -57.58 30.09
CA ILE A 373 29.82 -58.56 29.01
C ILE A 373 29.95 -57.84 27.67
N ALA A 374 30.78 -58.41 26.79
CA ALA A 374 30.83 -58.01 25.39
C ALA A 374 29.60 -58.55 24.64
N VAL A 375 29.07 -57.74 23.73
CA VAL A 375 27.91 -58.09 22.88
C VAL A 375 28.25 -57.93 21.40
N LEU A 376 27.38 -58.46 20.53
CA LEU A 376 27.48 -58.17 19.11
C LEU A 376 27.07 -56.71 18.81
N ALA A 377 27.68 -56.12 17.79
CA ALA A 377 27.41 -54.74 17.36
C ALA A 377 25.95 -54.55 16.91
N GLU A 378 25.37 -55.59 16.34
CA GLU A 378 24.02 -55.70 15.77
C GLU A 378 23.04 -56.44 16.70
N THR A 379 23.42 -56.65 17.96
CA THR A 379 22.62 -57.43 18.92
C THR A 379 21.22 -56.83 19.10
N ALA A 380 20.19 -57.65 19.02
CA ALA A 380 18.83 -57.21 19.28
C ALA A 380 18.62 -56.99 20.78
N ILE A 381 17.97 -55.88 21.14
CA ILE A 381 17.68 -55.51 22.54
C ILE A 381 16.23 -55.90 22.89
N THR A 382 16.13 -57.02 23.59
CA THR A 382 15.00 -57.70 24.23
C THR A 382 14.41 -57.14 25.54
N VAL A 383 13.55 -56.12 25.61
CA VAL A 383 12.98 -55.74 26.94
C VAL A 383 11.96 -56.78 27.43
N THR A 384 12.16 -57.29 28.65
CA THR A 384 11.28 -58.24 29.33
C THR A 384 10.97 -57.78 30.76
N PRO A 385 9.95 -58.36 31.43
CA PRO A 385 9.69 -58.07 32.85
C PRO A 385 10.85 -58.38 33.80
N ARG A 386 11.80 -59.23 33.39
CA ARG A 386 12.95 -59.64 34.22
C ARG A 386 14.24 -58.88 33.92
N GLY A 387 14.27 -58.09 32.86
CA GLY A 387 15.50 -57.47 32.37
C GLY A 387 15.54 -57.43 30.85
N ILE A 388 16.73 -57.32 30.29
CA ILE A 388 16.99 -57.12 28.87
C ILE A 388 17.73 -58.33 28.32
N LEU A 389 17.19 -58.93 27.27
CA LEU A 389 17.84 -60.00 26.53
C LEU A 389 18.71 -59.43 25.42
N VAL A 390 19.96 -59.87 25.35
CA VAL A 390 20.93 -59.50 24.31
C VAL A 390 21.77 -60.72 23.94
N GLN A 391 22.32 -60.74 22.73
CA GLN A 391 23.30 -61.73 22.29
C GLN A 391 24.73 -61.26 22.60
N ASP A 392 25.49 -62.10 23.31
CA ASP A 392 26.93 -61.90 23.53
C ASP A 392 27.76 -62.22 22.27
N ASP A 393 29.04 -61.87 22.31
CA ASP A 393 30.02 -62.13 21.24
C ASP A 393 30.29 -63.62 20.96
N ASN A 394 29.87 -64.50 21.88
CA ASN A 394 29.95 -65.96 21.77
C ASN A 394 28.64 -66.59 21.27
N ALA A 395 27.72 -65.77 20.76
CA ALA A 395 26.40 -66.16 20.24
C ALA A 395 25.45 -66.79 21.28
N LYS A 396 25.66 -66.53 22.57
CA LYS A 396 24.73 -66.90 23.65
C LYS A 396 23.80 -65.73 23.95
N ILE A 397 22.55 -66.04 24.28
CA ILE A 397 21.60 -65.05 24.79
C ILE A 397 21.83 -64.85 26.28
N ARG A 398 21.97 -63.59 26.68
CA ARG A 398 22.21 -63.14 28.05
C ARG A 398 21.04 -62.31 28.55
N LEU A 399 20.66 -62.55 29.81
CA LEU A 399 19.67 -61.74 30.51
C LEU A 399 20.38 -60.73 31.40
N LEU A 400 20.32 -59.45 31.03
CA LEU A 400 20.87 -58.35 31.82
C LEU A 400 19.80 -57.72 32.70
N ARG A 401 20.14 -57.37 33.94
CA ARG A 401 19.24 -56.59 34.79
C ARG A 401 19.10 -55.17 34.22
N ALA A 402 17.87 -54.69 34.03
CA ALA A 402 17.63 -53.43 33.32
C ALA A 402 18.23 -52.17 33.98
N THR A 403 18.45 -52.19 35.30
CA THR A 403 18.92 -51.03 36.07
C THR A 403 20.43 -50.79 36.02
N ASP A 404 21.22 -51.87 36.12
CA ASP A 404 22.68 -51.82 36.24
C ASP A 404 23.40 -52.62 35.15
N LEU A 405 22.64 -53.29 34.27
CA LEU A 405 23.12 -54.14 33.19
C LEU A 405 24.01 -55.31 33.65
N ALA A 406 23.86 -55.75 34.90
CA ALA A 406 24.54 -56.94 35.41
C ALA A 406 23.96 -58.22 34.78
N ASP A 407 24.82 -59.14 34.33
CA ASP A 407 24.41 -60.43 33.78
C ASP A 407 23.74 -61.28 34.87
N GLN A 408 22.55 -61.80 34.56
CA GLN A 408 21.71 -62.64 35.42
C GLN A 408 21.51 -64.04 34.83
N THR A 409 22.26 -64.38 33.79
CA THR A 409 22.19 -65.69 33.15
C THR A 409 22.76 -66.75 34.10
N GLU A 410 21.94 -67.74 34.47
CA GLU A 410 22.42 -68.92 35.17
C GLU A 410 23.05 -69.88 34.15
N ASP A 411 24.26 -70.37 34.42
CA ASP A 411 25.02 -71.28 33.54
C ASP A 411 24.40 -72.69 33.43
#